data_AF-A0A183LGY1-F1
#
_entry.id   AF-A0A183LGY1-F1
#
_cell.length_a   1.000
_cell.length_b   1.000
_cell.length_c   1.000
_cell.angle_alpha   90.00
_cell.angle_beta   90.00
_cell.angle_gamma   90.00
#
_symmetry.space_group_name_H-M   'P 1'
#
loop_
_entity.id
_entity.type
_entity.pdbx_description
1 polymer ?
#
loop_
_entity_poly.entity_id
_entity_poly.type
_entity_poly.pdbx_seq_one_letter_code
_entity_poly.pdbx_strand_id
1 'polypeptide(L)'
;MIYSMEKELLLESNRKGIKEVITSTCHEVLGHKKHRHKEWITADILDMIQGRRNKKTAINTSRTRAEKAKAQVEYKEVNRQVEKSIKTYLCGRFSNDGGKGLKRRKHETTV
;
A
#
# COMPACT_ATOMS: atom_id res chain seq x y z
N MET A 1 9.79 50.38 29.77
CA MET A 1 9.97 49.58 28.53
C MET A 1 10.67 48.24 28.78
N ILE A 2 11.69 48.16 29.63
CA ILE A 2 12.41 46.91 29.95
C ILE A 2 11.47 45.80 30.45
N TYR A 3 10.58 46.12 31.39
CA TYR A 3 9.64 45.15 32.00
C TYR A 3 8.64 44.52 31.02
N SER A 4 8.24 45.26 29.97
CA SER A 4 7.34 44.75 28.93
C SER A 4 8.07 43.80 27.98
N MET A 5 9.34 44.08 27.66
CA MET A 5 10.16 43.23 26.80
C MET A 5 10.53 41.90 27.47
N GLU A 6 10.83 41.91 28.78
CA GLU A 6 11.12 40.68 29.54
C GLU A 6 9.89 39.76 29.64
N LYS A 7 8.70 40.34 29.80
CA LYS A 7 7.45 39.57 29.87
C LYS A 7 7.10 38.89 28.55
N GLU A 8 7.31 39.58 27.42
CA GLU A 8 7.15 38.99 26.07
C GLU A 8 8.16 37.86 25.83
N LEU A 9 9.42 38.05 26.26
CA LEU A 9 10.47 37.04 26.12
C LEU A 9 10.19 35.79 26.97
N LEU A 10 9.62 35.97 28.18
CA LEU A 10 9.18 34.88 29.05
C LEU A 10 7.94 34.14 28.49
N LEU A 11 7.02 34.86 27.87
CA LEU A 11 5.84 34.27 27.22
C LEU A 11 6.24 33.39 26.03
N GLU A 12 7.17 33.86 25.21
CA GLU A 12 7.64 33.10 24.05
C GLU A 12 8.46 31.86 24.47
N SER A 13 9.28 31.97 25.52
CA SER A 13 10.03 30.82 26.06
C SER A 13 9.11 29.78 26.71
N ASN A 14 8.10 30.20 27.48
CA ASN A 14 7.10 29.30 28.05
C ASN A 14 6.26 28.63 26.97
N ARG A 15 5.84 29.38 25.94
CA ARG A 15 5.11 28.84 24.80
C ARG A 15 5.93 27.79 24.04
N LYS A 16 7.23 28.03 23.88
CA LYS A 16 8.15 27.06 23.27
C LYS A 16 8.33 25.82 24.14
N GLY A 17 8.53 25.98 25.45
CA GLY A 17 8.66 24.86 26.39
C GLY A 17 7.42 23.96 26.41
N ILE A 18 6.21 24.54 26.41
CA ILE A 18 4.96 23.76 26.37
C ILE A 18 4.85 22.95 25.07
N LYS A 19 5.20 23.54 23.92
CA LYS A 19 5.22 22.81 22.63
C LYS A 19 6.19 21.64 22.66
N GLU A 20 7.37 21.82 23.23
CA GLU A 20 8.40 20.78 23.34
C GLU A 20 7.97 19.64 24.27
N VAL A 21 7.39 19.96 25.43
CA VAL A 21 6.86 18.95 26.37
C VAL A 21 5.76 18.12 25.72
N ILE A 22 4.78 18.75 25.09
CA ILE A 22 3.69 18.04 24.40
C ILE A 22 4.27 17.15 23.30
N THR A 23 5.21 17.66 22.50
CA THR A 23 5.85 16.90 21.44
C THR A 23 6.63 15.69 21.98
N SER A 24 7.33 15.85 23.11
CA SER A 24 8.07 14.78 23.78
C SER A 24 7.13 13.68 24.30
N THR A 25 6.06 14.06 25.00
CA THR A 25 5.06 13.11 25.52
C THR A 25 4.37 12.37 24.38
N CYS A 26 4.02 13.06 23.29
CA CYS A 26 3.48 12.41 22.09
C CYS A 26 4.45 11.37 21.52
N HIS A 27 5.74 11.68 21.44
CA HIS A 27 6.75 10.73 20.95
C HIS A 27 6.96 9.54 21.88
N GLU A 28 6.90 9.73 23.20
CA GLU A 28 7.03 8.66 24.20
C GLU A 28 5.81 7.72 24.21
N VAL A 29 4.60 8.29 24.20
CA VAL A 29 3.35 7.52 24.27
C VAL A 29 3.02 6.84 22.95
N LEU A 30 3.15 7.55 21.82
CA LEU A 30 2.79 7.01 20.50
C LEU A 30 3.95 6.26 19.83
N GLY A 31 5.18 6.49 20.30
CA GLY A 31 6.40 5.96 19.70
C GLY A 31 6.70 6.58 18.33
N HIS A 32 7.97 6.65 17.97
CA HIS A 32 8.36 6.90 16.58
C HIS A 32 8.10 5.65 15.73
N LYS A 33 6.86 5.45 15.31
CA LYS A 33 6.58 4.50 14.22
C LYS A 33 7.19 5.08 12.95
N LYS A 34 8.38 4.58 12.59
CA LYS A 34 8.92 4.73 11.24
C LYS A 34 7.85 4.17 10.32
N HIS A 35 7.10 5.05 9.65
CA HIS A 35 6.25 4.64 8.56
C HIS A 35 7.19 4.23 7.44
N ARG A 36 7.72 3.00 7.52
CA ARG A 36 8.36 2.38 6.38
C ARG A 36 7.28 2.35 5.32
N HIS A 37 7.53 3.05 4.22
CA HIS A 37 6.80 2.81 3.00
C HIS A 37 7.10 1.36 2.65
N LYS A 38 6.24 0.44 3.11
CA LYS A 38 6.32 -0.97 2.75
C LYS A 38 5.90 -0.94 1.29
N GLU A 39 6.80 -1.17 0.34
CA GLU A 39 6.38 -1.33 -1.05
C GLU A 39 5.33 -2.44 -1.07
N TRP A 40 4.09 -2.07 -1.40
CA TRP A 40 2.96 -2.97 -1.22
C TRP A 40 2.97 -4.10 -2.24
N ILE A 41 3.80 -3.98 -3.27
CA ILE A 41 3.90 -4.89 -4.39
C ILE A 41 5.37 -4.89 -4.81
N THR A 42 5.98 -6.08 -4.87
CA THR A 42 7.34 -6.22 -5.41
C THR A 42 7.37 -5.85 -6.89
N ALA A 43 8.49 -5.31 -7.37
CA ALA A 43 8.67 -4.96 -8.79
C ALA A 43 8.29 -6.12 -9.73
N ASP A 44 8.65 -7.35 -9.36
CA ASP A 44 8.32 -8.57 -10.11
C ASP A 44 6.80 -8.78 -10.27
N ILE A 45 6.00 -8.54 -9.23
CA ILE A 45 4.53 -8.70 -9.32
C ILE A 45 3.93 -7.58 -10.20
N LEU A 46 4.49 -6.37 -10.14
CA LEU A 46 4.06 -5.27 -11.02
C LEU A 46 4.33 -5.60 -12.50
N ASP A 47 5.49 -6.17 -12.82
CA ASP A 47 5.84 -6.61 -14.18
C ASP A 47 4.87 -7.70 -14.67
N MET A 48 4.58 -8.71 -13.84
CA MET A 48 3.61 -9.74 -14.18
C MET A 48 2.19 -9.19 -14.43
N ILE A 49 1.77 -8.17 -13.67
CA ILE A 49 0.48 -7.49 -13.87
C ILE A 49 0.47 -6.75 -15.21
N GLN A 50 1.56 -6.09 -15.57
CA GLN A 50 1.69 -5.40 -16.84
C GLN A 50 1.69 -6.39 -18.02
N GLY A 51 2.42 -7.51 -17.90
CA GLY A 51 2.39 -8.60 -18.89
C GLY A 51 0.98 -9.18 -19.09
N ARG A 52 0.22 -9.36 -18.00
CA ARG A 52 -1.19 -9.78 -18.07
C ARG A 52 -2.07 -8.78 -18.83
N ARG A 53 -1.86 -7.47 -18.62
CA ARG A 53 -2.61 -6.41 -19.33
C ARG A 53 -2.33 -6.45 -20.82
N ASN A 54 -1.06 -6.58 -21.22
CA ASN A 54 -0.68 -6.67 -22.63
C ASN A 54 -1.33 -7.87 -23.34
N LYS A 55 -1.36 -9.04 -22.68
CA LYS A 55 -2.05 -10.23 -23.20
C LYS A 55 -3.56 -10.04 -23.32
N LYS A 56 -4.18 -9.31 -22.40
CA LYS A 56 -5.61 -8.97 -22.49
C LYS A 56 -5.88 -8.02 -23.66
N THR A 57 -5.00 -7.06 -23.92
CA THR A 57 -5.07 -6.22 -25.11
C THR A 57 -4.94 -7.05 -26.38
N ALA A 58 -4.00 -8.00 -26.45
CA ALA A 58 -3.85 -8.89 -27.60
C ALA A 58 -5.12 -9.69 -27.92
N ILE A 59 -5.84 -10.18 -26.89
CA ILE A 59 -7.16 -10.82 -27.06
C ILE A 59 -8.19 -9.83 -27.63
N ASN A 60 -8.23 -8.60 -27.11
CA ASN A 60 -9.21 -7.60 -27.54
C ASN A 60 -8.97 -7.13 -28.98
N THR A 61 -7.71 -7.07 -29.42
CA THR A 61 -7.32 -6.63 -30.77
C THR A 61 -7.34 -7.77 -31.79
N SER A 62 -7.46 -9.03 -31.36
CA SER A 62 -7.48 -10.19 -32.25
C SER A 62 -8.67 -10.16 -33.21
N ARG A 63 -8.41 -10.44 -34.50
CA ARG A 63 -9.39 -10.31 -35.58
C ARG A 63 -10.10 -11.63 -35.87
N THR A 64 -9.38 -12.74 -35.79
CA THR A 64 -9.93 -14.08 -36.08
C THR A 64 -10.20 -14.88 -34.80
N ARG A 65 -11.16 -15.82 -34.86
CA ARG A 65 -11.46 -16.70 -33.72
C ARG A 65 -10.27 -17.55 -33.30
N ALA A 66 -9.43 -17.98 -34.24
CA ALA A 66 -8.26 -18.80 -33.98
C ALA A 66 -7.18 -18.03 -33.19
N GLU A 67 -6.90 -16.79 -33.57
CA GLU A 67 -5.98 -15.90 -32.84
C GLU A 67 -6.49 -15.61 -31.43
N LYS A 68 -7.80 -15.33 -31.32
CA LYS A 68 -8.45 -15.08 -30.02
C LYS A 68 -8.33 -16.29 -29.09
N ALA A 69 -8.52 -17.50 -29.61
CA ALA A 69 -8.38 -18.73 -28.85
C ALA A 69 -6.94 -18.94 -28.36
N LYS A 70 -5.94 -18.74 -29.22
CA LYS A 70 -4.52 -18.84 -28.84
C LYS A 70 -4.15 -17.82 -27.75
N ALA A 71 -4.53 -16.56 -27.95
CA ALA A 71 -4.26 -15.48 -26.99
C ALA A 71 -4.97 -15.72 -25.64
N GLN A 72 -6.18 -16.33 -25.65
CA GLN A 72 -6.88 -16.72 -24.42
C GLN A 72 -6.16 -17.80 -23.62
N VAL A 73 -5.55 -18.79 -24.29
CA VAL A 73 -4.74 -19.82 -23.61
C VAL A 73 -3.56 -19.18 -22.90
N GLU A 74 -2.83 -18.30 -23.57
CA GLU A 74 -1.68 -17.60 -22.99
C GLU A 74 -2.07 -16.65 -21.85
N TYR A 75 -3.21 -15.98 -21.96
CA TYR A 75 -3.74 -15.12 -20.89
C TYR A 75 -4.14 -15.93 -19.66
N LYS A 76 -4.76 -17.12 -19.84
CA LYS A 76 -5.14 -18.00 -18.73
C LYS A 76 -3.92 -18.41 -17.90
N GLU A 77 -2.83 -18.80 -18.54
CA GLU A 77 -1.63 -19.23 -17.81
C GLU A 77 -0.98 -18.06 -17.05
N VAL A 78 -0.83 -16.89 -17.67
CA VAL A 78 -0.28 -15.72 -16.98
C VAL A 78 -1.20 -15.23 -15.86
N ASN A 79 -2.52 -15.26 -16.05
CA ASN A 79 -3.46 -14.89 -14.99
C ASN A 79 -3.35 -15.82 -13.77
N ARG A 80 -3.21 -17.13 -14.02
CA ARG A 80 -2.99 -18.12 -12.95
C ARG A 80 -1.68 -17.87 -12.19
N GLN A 81 -0.60 -17.52 -12.89
CA GLN A 81 0.69 -17.20 -12.27
C GLN A 81 0.60 -15.93 -11.42
N VAL A 82 -0.02 -14.87 -11.92
CA VAL A 82 -0.25 -13.62 -11.17
C VAL A 82 -1.06 -13.90 -9.89
N GLU A 83 -2.14 -14.68 -9.98
CA GLU A 83 -2.96 -15.04 -8.82
C GLU A 83 -2.17 -15.83 -7.77
N LYS A 84 -1.30 -16.76 -8.21
CA LYS A 84 -0.40 -17.49 -7.31
C LYS A 84 0.61 -16.57 -6.64
N SER A 85 1.29 -15.70 -7.39
CA SER A 85 2.29 -14.78 -6.84
C SER A 85 1.67 -13.81 -5.83
N ILE A 86 0.47 -13.29 -6.12
CA ILE A 86 -0.29 -12.45 -5.18
C ILE A 86 -0.68 -13.25 -3.92
N LYS A 87 -1.14 -14.50 -4.09
CA LYS A 87 -1.49 -15.37 -2.94
C LYS A 87 -0.28 -15.63 -2.05
N THR A 88 0.87 -15.98 -2.63
CA THR A 88 2.12 -16.22 -1.90
C THR A 88 2.56 -14.97 -1.17
N TYR A 89 2.52 -13.82 -1.85
CA TYR A 89 2.85 -12.53 -1.28
C TYR A 89 1.97 -12.18 -0.06
N LEU A 90 0.66 -12.38 -0.17
CA LEU A 90 -0.26 -12.14 0.94
C LEU A 90 -0.07 -13.15 2.08
N CYS A 91 0.17 -14.43 1.78
CA CYS A 91 0.38 -15.49 2.78
C CYS A 91 1.63 -15.25 3.64
N GLY A 92 2.73 -14.78 3.04
CA GLY A 92 3.96 -14.43 3.79
C GLY A 92 3.81 -13.17 4.67
N ARG A 93 2.75 -12.39 4.47
CA ARG A 93 2.52 -11.12 5.17
C ARG A 93 1.72 -11.28 6.48
N PHE A 94 0.84 -12.27 6.55
CA PHE A 94 0.02 -12.54 7.74
C PHE A 94 0.85 -12.99 8.96
N SER A 95 2.08 -13.46 8.74
CA SER A 95 2.95 -13.90 9.84
C SER A 95 3.69 -12.76 10.56
N ASN A 96 3.73 -11.53 9.99
CA ASN A 96 4.56 -10.44 10.52
C ASN A 96 3.77 -9.25 11.07
N ASP A 97 2.47 -9.18 10.81
CA ASP A 97 1.63 -8.04 11.18
C ASP A 97 0.56 -8.56 12.17
N GLY A 98 0.80 -8.37 13.47
CA GLY A 98 -0.08 -8.77 14.58
C GLY A 98 -1.56 -8.57 14.23
N GLY A 99 -2.30 -9.69 14.28
CA GLY A 99 -3.50 -9.94 13.50
C GLY A 99 -4.59 -8.88 13.57
N LYS A 100 -5.01 -8.41 12.40
CA LYS A 100 -6.40 -7.95 12.15
C LYS A 100 -6.84 -8.48 10.78
N GLY A 101 -7.63 -9.55 10.80
CA GLY A 101 -8.12 -10.25 9.62
C GLY A 101 -9.12 -9.40 8.83
N LEU A 102 -8.81 -9.16 7.55
CA LEU A 102 -9.71 -8.47 6.63
C LEU A 102 -10.74 -9.47 6.09
N LYS A 103 -12.00 -9.32 6.49
CA LYS A 103 -13.11 -10.16 5.99
C LYS A 103 -13.26 -9.98 4.48
N ARG A 104 -13.17 -11.08 3.74
CA ARG A 104 -13.41 -11.12 2.28
C ARG A 104 -14.88 -10.82 2.02
N ARG A 105 -15.19 -9.68 1.38
CA ARG A 105 -16.50 -9.49 0.74
C ARG A 105 -16.53 -10.37 -0.50
N LYS A 106 -17.40 -11.37 -0.51
CA LYS A 106 -17.73 -12.11 -1.74
C LYS A 106 -18.68 -11.22 -2.53
N HIS A 107 -18.33 -10.95 -3.78
CA HIS A 107 -19.25 -10.36 -4.75
C HIS A 107 -19.74 -11.51 -5.61
N GLU A 108 -21.00 -11.89 -5.46
CA GLU A 108 -21.68 -12.77 -6.41
C GLU A 108 -21.96 -11.94 -7.67
N THR A 109 -21.47 -12.41 -8.81
CA THR A 109 -21.85 -11.90 -10.12
C THR A 109 -22.95 -12.82 -10.63
N THR A 110 -24.20 -12.34 -10.55
CA THR A 110 -25.34 -12.97 -11.22
C THR A 110 -25.15 -12.85 -12.72
N VAL A 111 -25.33 -13.98 -13.41
CA VAL A 111 -25.32 -14.11 -14.89
C VAL A 111 -26.54 -13.43 -15.48
#